data_AF-A0A7J4FU59-F1
#
_entry.id   AF-A0A7J4FU59-F1
#
_cell.length_a   1.000
_cell.length_b   1.000
_cell.length_c   1.000
_cell.angle_alpha   90.00
_cell.angle_beta   90.00
_cell.angle_gamma   90.00
#
_symmetry.space_group_name_H-M   'P 1'
#
loop_
_entity.id
_entity.type
_entity.pdbx_description
1 polymer ?
#
loop_
_entity_poly.entity_id
_entity_poly.type
_entity_poly.pdbx_seq_one_letter_code
_entity_poly.pdbx_strand_id
1 'polypeptide(L)'
;EVIEAACNWRDGLLIEPEVATSQRARQNAHYSASGGVWEPLFVIDPTDPNRNVAAALSLDQFYTFVDAARTFLVEPSIECFFSKPAKPVCKSEIVAAMDARGTDLLAISFEIPDMVEDIVYPQLYKMRQSVIGLLDENDFTVLGSAIGIHSANKTTDNVMLLIELVSGDLPALRKHVGPPAYMRSHAERFKSKFVNNDAFSNVYIENGQYMVDIHRRYTSAKHLLESELHSCALGKQMREHIRAGYGVFEGKEIADTFDLEFLNGYFTNKIGVK
;
A
#
# COMPACT_ATOMS: atom_id res chain seq x y z
N GLU A 1 -26.33 9.89 20.01
CA GLU A 1 -25.76 8.73 20.73
C GLU A 1 -24.55 8.10 20.02
N VAL A 2 -24.70 7.26 18.99
CA VAL A 2 -23.53 6.55 18.39
C VAL A 2 -22.48 7.51 17.81
N ILE A 3 -22.90 8.52 17.06
CA ILE A 3 -21.98 9.51 16.46
C ILE A 3 -21.24 10.32 17.53
N GLU A 4 -21.92 10.68 18.63
CA GLU A 4 -21.30 11.38 19.77
C GLU A 4 -20.27 10.51 20.47
N ALA A 5 -20.56 9.22 20.67
CA ALA A 5 -19.60 8.27 21.20
C ALA A 5 -18.40 8.06 20.26
N ALA A 6 -18.66 7.94 18.95
CA ALA A 6 -17.66 7.69 17.93
C ALA A 6 -16.56 8.76 17.89
N CYS A 7 -16.87 10.02 18.23
CA CYS A 7 -15.91 11.11 18.30
C CYS A 7 -14.72 10.84 19.24
N ASN A 8 -14.90 9.96 20.23
CA ASN A 8 -13.90 9.61 21.24
C ASN A 8 -13.40 8.17 21.13
N TRP A 9 -13.81 7.42 20.10
CA TRP A 9 -13.33 6.07 19.89
C TRP A 9 -11.82 6.05 19.68
N ARG A 10 -11.19 5.01 20.21
CA ARG A 10 -9.77 4.70 20.07
C ARG A 10 -9.64 3.28 19.58
N ASP A 11 -8.59 2.99 18.85
CA ASP A 11 -8.30 1.66 18.37
C ASP A 11 -8.15 0.66 19.53
N GLY A 12 -8.63 -0.57 19.30
CA GLY A 12 -8.81 -1.58 20.35
C GLY A 12 -10.12 -1.43 21.13
N LEU A 13 -11.09 -0.66 20.64
CA LEU A 13 -12.40 -0.52 21.27
C LEU A 13 -13.16 -1.85 21.26
N LEU A 14 -13.72 -2.23 22.41
CA LEU A 14 -14.62 -3.38 22.56
C LEU A 14 -16.07 -2.91 22.71
N ILE A 15 -16.97 -3.44 21.88
CA ILE A 15 -18.42 -3.25 21.99
C ILE A 15 -19.07 -4.61 22.29
N GLU A 16 -19.68 -4.72 23.47
CA GLU A 16 -20.41 -5.90 23.92
C GLU A 16 -21.93 -5.66 23.75
N PRO A 17 -22.70 -6.60 23.18
CA PRO A 17 -24.16 -6.54 23.26
C PRO A 17 -24.63 -6.69 24.72
N GLU A 18 -25.78 -6.11 25.08
CA GLU A 18 -26.32 -6.12 26.46
C GLU A 18 -26.57 -7.51 27.06
N VAL A 19 -26.51 -8.57 26.23
CA VAL A 19 -26.67 -9.96 26.69
C VAL A 19 -25.35 -10.47 27.26
N ALA A 20 -25.39 -10.94 28.51
CA ALA A 20 -24.25 -11.38 29.31
C ALA A 20 -23.22 -12.19 28.50
N THR A 21 -22.13 -11.52 28.10
CA THR A 21 -21.08 -12.13 27.30
C THR A 21 -20.09 -12.86 28.21
N SER A 22 -19.72 -14.09 27.85
CA SER A 22 -18.85 -14.93 28.68
C SER A 22 -17.45 -14.29 28.87
N GLN A 23 -16.81 -14.50 30.03
CA GLN A 23 -15.43 -14.06 30.31
C GLN A 23 -14.41 -14.49 29.23
N ARG A 24 -14.70 -15.58 28.51
CA ARG A 24 -13.87 -16.11 27.43
C ARG A 24 -13.86 -15.20 26.19
N ALA A 25 -14.97 -14.54 25.88
CA ALA A 25 -15.06 -13.57 24.79
C ALA A 25 -14.17 -12.33 25.05
N ARG A 26 -14.17 -11.86 26.31
CA ARG A 26 -13.30 -10.76 26.77
C ARG A 26 -11.81 -11.09 26.67
N GLN A 27 -11.44 -12.33 26.99
CA GLN A 27 -10.07 -12.81 26.82
C GLN A 27 -9.68 -12.85 25.34
N ASN A 28 -10.54 -13.34 24.45
CA ASN A 28 -10.23 -13.40 23.01
C ASN A 28 -10.01 -12.01 22.40
N ALA A 29 -10.82 -11.01 22.76
CA ALA A 29 -10.61 -9.61 22.34
C ALA A 29 -9.24 -9.07 22.81
N HIS A 30 -8.83 -9.39 24.03
CA HIS A 30 -7.50 -9.02 24.55
C HIS A 30 -6.35 -9.78 23.89
N TYR A 31 -6.54 -11.06 23.51
CA TYR A 31 -5.50 -11.87 22.89
C TYR A 31 -5.13 -11.39 21.49
N SER A 32 -6.10 -10.95 20.67
CA SER A 32 -5.83 -10.32 19.37
C SER A 32 -4.92 -9.09 19.51
N ALA A 33 -5.04 -8.32 20.60
CA ALA A 33 -4.20 -7.15 20.87
C ALA A 33 -2.77 -7.47 21.33
N SER A 34 -2.49 -8.70 21.78
CA SER A 34 -1.21 -9.07 22.45
C SER A 34 -0.25 -9.96 21.64
N GLY A 35 -0.50 -10.13 20.33
CA GLY A 35 0.38 -10.93 19.47
C GLY A 35 -0.25 -11.42 18.15
N GLY A 36 -1.46 -10.96 17.81
CA GLY A 36 -2.11 -11.13 16.51
C GLY A 36 -2.25 -9.80 15.77
N VAL A 37 -2.91 -9.83 14.61
CA VAL A 37 -3.25 -8.62 13.82
C VAL A 37 -4.00 -7.64 14.72
N TRP A 38 -3.48 -6.41 14.87
CA TRP A 38 -4.15 -5.36 15.64
C TRP A 38 -5.47 -4.97 14.97
N GLU A 39 -6.59 -5.28 15.63
CA GLU A 39 -7.92 -4.94 15.14
C GLU A 39 -8.40 -3.62 15.76
N PRO A 40 -8.84 -2.63 14.96
CA PRO A 40 -9.19 -1.30 15.47
C PRO A 40 -10.49 -1.30 16.30
N LEU A 41 -11.41 -2.20 15.99
CA LEU A 41 -12.70 -2.31 16.64
C LEU A 41 -13.06 -3.80 16.81
N PHE A 42 -13.45 -4.19 18.01
CA PHE A 42 -13.96 -5.51 18.33
C PHE A 42 -15.43 -5.42 18.72
N VAL A 43 -16.33 -5.86 17.83
CA VAL A 43 -17.77 -5.94 18.14
C VAL A 43 -18.13 -7.40 18.27
N ILE A 44 -18.57 -7.82 19.46
CA ILE A 44 -18.92 -9.21 19.71
C ILE A 44 -20.21 -9.56 18.97
N ASP A 45 -20.17 -10.61 18.14
CA ASP A 45 -21.38 -11.14 17.50
C ASP A 45 -22.32 -11.72 18.59
N PRO A 46 -23.60 -11.29 18.66
CA PRO A 46 -24.54 -11.78 19.66
C PRO A 46 -24.89 -13.27 19.50
N THR A 47 -24.59 -13.87 18.35
CA THR A 47 -24.82 -15.30 18.07
C THR A 47 -23.57 -16.16 18.20
N ASP A 48 -22.37 -15.57 18.07
CA ASP A 48 -21.08 -16.25 18.26
C ASP A 48 -20.09 -15.33 19.03
N PRO A 49 -19.93 -15.53 20.35
CA PRO A 49 -19.05 -14.70 21.18
C PRO A 49 -17.56 -14.74 20.79
N ASN A 50 -17.13 -15.64 19.91
CA ASN A 50 -15.76 -15.70 19.42
C ASN A 50 -15.54 -14.89 18.13
N ARG A 51 -16.61 -14.32 17.55
CA ARG A 51 -16.56 -13.62 16.28
C ARG A 51 -16.54 -12.10 16.48
N ASN A 52 -15.56 -11.45 15.86
CA ASN A 52 -15.56 -10.01 15.68
C ASN A 52 -16.36 -9.64 14.42
N VAL A 53 -17.48 -8.93 14.58
CA VAL A 53 -18.29 -8.43 13.47
C VAL A 53 -17.55 -7.38 12.63
N ALA A 54 -16.59 -6.67 13.23
CA ALA A 54 -15.80 -5.62 12.60
C ALA A 54 -14.43 -6.09 12.09
N ALA A 55 -14.18 -7.40 11.95
CA ALA A 55 -12.88 -7.96 11.54
C ALA A 55 -12.37 -7.44 10.17
N ALA A 56 -13.26 -6.99 9.29
CA ALA A 56 -12.90 -6.42 7.99
C ALA A 56 -12.59 -4.91 8.03
N LEU A 57 -12.80 -4.23 9.17
CA LEU A 57 -12.58 -2.80 9.32
C LEU A 57 -11.08 -2.51 9.46
N SER A 58 -10.53 -1.72 8.53
CA SER A 58 -9.15 -1.25 8.65
C SER A 58 -9.02 -0.10 9.66
N LEU A 59 -7.81 0.07 10.18
CA LEU A 59 -7.48 1.17 11.10
C LEU A 59 -7.76 2.55 10.48
N ASP A 60 -7.42 2.71 9.19
CA ASP A 60 -7.63 3.96 8.46
C ASP A 60 -9.13 4.28 8.32
N GLN A 61 -9.94 3.29 7.96
CA GLN A 61 -11.40 3.48 7.85
C GLN A 61 -12.04 3.73 9.22
N PHE A 62 -11.55 3.07 10.27
CA PHE A 62 -11.97 3.35 11.64
C PHE A 62 -11.74 4.82 12.00
N TYR A 63 -10.52 5.34 11.79
CA TYR A 63 -10.23 6.73 12.11
C TYR A 63 -10.85 7.74 11.14
N THR A 64 -11.08 7.35 9.88
CA THR A 64 -11.86 8.15 8.92
C THR A 64 -13.30 8.33 9.41
N PHE A 65 -13.91 7.28 9.94
CA PHE A 65 -15.25 7.35 10.54
C PHE A 65 -15.27 8.21 11.82
N VAL A 66 -14.27 8.06 12.69
CA VAL A 66 -14.13 8.90 13.91
C VAL A 66 -14.02 10.38 13.54
N ASP A 67 -13.24 10.72 12.53
CA ASP A 67 -13.08 12.09 12.06
C ASP A 67 -14.38 12.62 11.42
N ALA A 68 -15.01 11.83 10.54
CA ALA A 68 -16.30 12.17 9.94
C ALA A 68 -17.39 12.42 11.00
N ALA A 69 -17.42 11.64 12.08
CA ALA A 69 -18.32 11.83 13.21
C ALA A 69 -18.10 13.18 13.90
N ARG A 70 -16.84 13.58 14.13
CA ARG A 70 -16.49 14.89 14.72
C ARG A 70 -16.94 16.03 13.82
N THR A 71 -16.62 15.94 12.53
CA THR A 71 -16.97 16.96 11.54
C THR A 71 -18.49 17.11 11.42
N PHE A 72 -19.24 16.00 11.39
CA PHE A 72 -20.69 16.03 11.36
C PHE A 72 -21.32 16.69 12.59
N LEU A 73 -20.75 16.53 13.79
CA LEU A 73 -21.29 17.19 14.99
C LEU A 73 -20.99 18.69 15.06
N VAL A 74 -19.87 19.13 14.46
CA VAL A 74 -19.54 20.55 14.38
C VAL A 74 -20.42 21.27 13.36
N GLU A 75 -20.59 20.67 12.17
CA GLU A 75 -21.39 21.24 11.08
C GLU A 75 -22.28 20.15 10.45
N PRO A 76 -23.45 19.86 11.04
CA PRO A 76 -24.34 18.83 10.52
C PRO A 76 -24.87 19.21 9.13
N SER A 77 -24.69 18.33 8.15
CA SER A 77 -25.18 18.53 6.78
C SER A 77 -25.81 17.28 6.21
N ILE A 78 -26.91 17.44 5.48
CA ILE A 78 -27.55 16.33 4.75
C ILE A 78 -26.64 15.81 3.63
N GLU A 79 -25.73 16.63 3.12
CA GLU A 79 -24.79 16.25 2.07
C GLU A 79 -23.82 15.15 2.54
N CYS A 80 -23.59 14.98 3.85
CA CYS A 80 -22.79 13.89 4.39
C CYS A 80 -23.39 12.49 4.12
N PHE A 81 -24.68 12.42 3.78
CA PHE A 81 -25.39 11.17 3.46
C PHE A 81 -25.49 10.90 1.96
N PHE A 82 -24.93 11.77 1.12
CA PHE A 82 -24.99 11.65 -0.33
C PHE A 82 -23.60 11.73 -0.95
N SER A 83 -23.33 10.88 -1.93
CA SER A 83 -22.14 11.00 -2.76
C SER A 83 -22.17 12.35 -3.49
N LYS A 84 -21.05 13.08 -3.44
CA LYS A 84 -20.92 14.30 -4.23
C LYS A 84 -21.01 13.93 -5.72
N PRO A 85 -21.75 14.70 -6.53
CA PRO A 85 -21.80 14.45 -7.97
C PRO A 85 -20.38 14.49 -8.53
N ALA A 86 -20.02 13.47 -9.31
CA ALA A 86 -18.74 13.41 -9.99
C ALA A 86 -18.62 14.65 -10.89
N LYS A 87 -17.62 15.50 -10.63
CA LYS A 87 -17.29 16.57 -11.55
C LYS A 87 -16.65 15.93 -12.78
N PRO A 88 -16.96 16.41 -14.00
CA PRO A 88 -16.27 15.96 -15.20
C PRO A 88 -14.77 16.12 -15.00
N VAL A 89 -14.03 15.02 -15.15
CA VAL A 89 -12.60 15.02 -14.91
C VAL A 89 -11.89 15.51 -16.17
N CYS A 90 -11.13 16.59 -16.05
CA CYS A 90 -10.33 17.10 -17.15
C CYS A 90 -8.93 16.50 -17.13
N LYS A 91 -8.52 15.87 -18.23
CA LYS A 91 -7.17 15.28 -18.35
C LYS A 91 -6.05 16.28 -18.09
N SER A 92 -6.18 17.53 -18.56
CA SER A 92 -5.17 18.55 -18.32
C SER A 92 -5.06 18.92 -16.84
N GLU A 93 -6.15 18.84 -16.07
CA GLU A 93 -6.13 19.06 -14.62
C GLU A 93 -5.40 17.92 -13.91
N ILE A 94 -5.61 16.66 -14.32
CA ILE A 94 -4.86 15.51 -13.78
C ILE A 94 -3.38 15.64 -14.08
N VAL A 95 -3.01 15.92 -15.34
CA VAL A 95 -1.60 16.07 -15.72
C VAL A 95 -0.97 17.24 -14.96
N ALA A 96 -1.69 18.36 -14.78
CA ALA A 96 -1.21 19.47 -13.96
C ALA A 96 -1.05 19.07 -12.48
N ALA A 97 -1.95 18.25 -11.93
CA ALA A 97 -1.83 17.74 -10.56
C ALA A 97 -0.63 16.78 -10.41
N MET A 98 -0.35 15.95 -11.42
CA MET A 98 0.85 15.10 -11.46
C MET A 98 2.12 15.95 -11.50
N ASP A 99 2.20 16.90 -12.45
CA ASP A 99 3.34 17.78 -12.64
C ASP A 99 3.60 18.66 -11.38
N ALA A 100 2.54 19.13 -10.72
CA ALA A 100 2.64 19.96 -9.51
C ALA A 100 3.21 19.22 -8.28
N ARG A 101 3.11 17.89 -8.23
CA ARG A 101 3.65 17.09 -7.12
C ARG A 101 5.15 16.87 -7.24
N GLY A 102 5.69 16.85 -8.46
CA GLY A 102 7.11 16.59 -8.71
C GLY A 102 7.58 15.19 -8.27
N THR A 103 6.63 14.25 -8.16
CA THR A 103 6.85 12.85 -7.79
C THR A 103 6.69 11.96 -9.03
N ASP A 104 7.31 10.79 -9.02
CA ASP A 104 7.18 9.85 -10.13
C ASP A 104 6.03 8.87 -9.90
N LEU A 105 5.21 8.69 -10.94
CA LEU A 105 4.07 7.76 -10.93
C LEU A 105 4.36 6.59 -11.83
N LEU A 106 4.05 5.39 -11.33
CA LEU A 106 4.10 4.14 -12.06
C LEU A 106 2.74 3.43 -11.99
N ALA A 107 2.36 2.76 -13.07
CA ALA A 107 1.19 1.88 -13.08
C ALA A 107 1.55 0.51 -13.64
N ILE A 108 1.14 -0.55 -12.94
CA ILE A 108 1.16 -1.92 -13.45
C ILE A 108 -0.25 -2.25 -13.92
N SER A 109 -0.40 -2.74 -15.16
CA SER A 109 -1.72 -3.08 -15.71
C SER A 109 -1.73 -4.44 -16.41
N PHE A 110 -2.81 -5.19 -16.20
CA PHE A 110 -3.04 -6.51 -16.78
C PHE A 110 -4.53 -6.85 -16.76
N GLU A 111 -4.98 -7.71 -17.66
CA GLU A 111 -6.38 -8.15 -17.73
C GLU A 111 -6.66 -9.39 -16.88
N ILE A 112 -7.84 -9.42 -16.26
CA ILE A 112 -8.42 -10.56 -15.58
C ILE A 112 -9.81 -10.86 -16.16
N PRO A 113 -10.32 -12.09 -16.09
CA PRO A 113 -11.73 -12.36 -16.38
C PRO A 113 -12.61 -11.62 -15.37
N ASP A 114 -13.88 -11.40 -15.73
CA ASP A 114 -14.89 -10.93 -14.79
C ASP A 114 -14.98 -11.89 -13.59
N MET A 115 -14.59 -11.40 -12.42
CA MET A 115 -14.36 -12.18 -11.21
C MET A 115 -15.00 -11.49 -10.01
N VAL A 116 -15.48 -12.30 -9.06
CA VAL A 116 -16.07 -11.78 -7.83
C VAL A 116 -15.04 -11.00 -7.03
N GLU A 117 -15.39 -9.76 -6.65
CA GLU A 117 -14.52 -8.82 -5.92
C GLU A 117 -13.89 -9.41 -4.66
N ASP A 118 -14.65 -10.20 -3.89
CA ASP A 118 -14.19 -10.89 -2.67
C ASP A 118 -13.03 -11.87 -2.92
N ILE A 119 -12.83 -12.30 -4.16
CA ILE A 119 -11.70 -13.15 -4.56
C ILE A 119 -10.55 -12.30 -5.11
N VAL A 120 -10.86 -11.21 -5.81
CA VAL A 120 -9.89 -10.37 -6.52
C VAL A 120 -9.14 -9.47 -5.55
N TYR A 121 -9.84 -8.66 -4.75
CA TYR A 121 -9.21 -7.64 -3.91
C TYR A 121 -8.21 -8.20 -2.89
N PRO A 122 -8.46 -9.32 -2.18
CA PRO A 122 -7.47 -9.89 -1.28
C PRO A 122 -6.15 -10.25 -1.98
N GLN A 123 -6.21 -10.70 -3.24
CA GLN A 123 -5.02 -11.01 -4.03
C GLN A 123 -4.31 -9.73 -4.49
N LEU A 124 -5.06 -8.72 -4.92
CA LEU A 124 -4.49 -7.42 -5.31
C LEU A 124 -3.84 -6.69 -4.14
N TYR A 125 -4.42 -6.75 -2.94
CA TYR A 125 -3.78 -6.21 -1.73
C TYR A 125 -2.47 -6.90 -1.40
N LYS A 126 -2.44 -8.24 -1.53
CA LYS A 126 -1.21 -9.02 -1.35
C LYS A 126 -0.15 -8.66 -2.39
N MET A 127 -0.55 -8.56 -3.65
CA MET A 127 0.30 -8.11 -4.75
C MET A 127 0.88 -6.73 -4.45
N ARG A 128 0.02 -5.74 -4.15
CA ARG A 128 0.42 -4.37 -3.82
C ARG A 128 1.45 -4.33 -2.70
N GLN A 129 1.21 -5.05 -1.60
CA GLN A 129 2.15 -5.09 -0.47
C GLN A 129 3.51 -5.67 -0.88
N SER A 130 3.50 -6.74 -1.70
CA SER A 130 4.73 -7.34 -2.18
C SER A 130 5.49 -6.45 -3.16
N VAL A 131 4.79 -5.71 -4.03
CA VAL A 131 5.40 -4.78 -4.98
C VAL A 131 6.01 -3.58 -4.24
N ILE A 132 5.33 -3.04 -3.23
CA ILE A 132 5.87 -2.00 -2.36
C ILE A 132 7.13 -2.49 -1.64
N GLY A 133 7.12 -3.72 -1.12
CA GLY A 133 8.30 -4.33 -0.51
C GLY A 133 9.47 -4.46 -1.50
N LEU A 134 9.23 -4.90 -2.73
CA LEU A 134 10.25 -4.99 -3.78
C LEU A 134 10.88 -3.62 -4.09
N LEU A 135 10.06 -2.57 -4.16
CA LEU A 135 10.53 -1.20 -4.39
C LEU A 135 11.40 -0.70 -3.22
N ASP A 136 10.94 -0.89 -1.98
CA ASP A 136 11.64 -0.47 -0.76
C ASP A 136 13.00 -1.18 -0.61
N GLU A 137 13.06 -2.49 -0.87
CA GLU A 137 14.31 -3.27 -0.86
C GLU A 137 15.36 -2.77 -1.87
N ASN A 138 14.91 -2.04 -2.91
CA ASN A 138 15.74 -1.42 -3.94
C ASN A 138 15.89 0.11 -3.76
N ASP A 139 15.57 0.63 -2.57
CA ASP A 139 15.68 2.03 -2.14
C ASP A 139 14.67 2.99 -2.81
N PHE A 140 13.65 2.50 -3.53
CA PHE A 140 12.61 3.36 -4.10
C PHE A 140 11.55 3.68 -3.04
N THR A 141 11.50 4.93 -2.60
CA THR A 141 10.58 5.38 -1.54
C THR A 141 9.17 5.58 -2.08
N VAL A 142 8.22 4.78 -1.59
CA VAL A 142 6.80 4.85 -1.98
C VAL A 142 6.04 5.88 -1.12
N LEU A 143 5.33 6.81 -1.77
CA LEU A 143 4.48 7.83 -1.15
C LEU A 143 2.99 7.44 -1.12
N GLY A 144 2.60 6.48 -1.94
CA GLY A 144 1.27 5.89 -1.89
C GLY A 144 1.00 4.97 -3.05
N SER A 145 -0.16 4.33 -2.99
CA SER A 145 -0.60 3.40 -4.03
C SER A 145 -2.13 3.28 -4.04
N ALA A 146 -2.67 2.89 -5.18
CA ALA A 146 -4.09 2.62 -5.34
C ALA A 146 -4.31 1.44 -6.31
N ILE A 147 -5.41 0.74 -6.12
CA ILE A 147 -5.85 -0.35 -6.99
C ILE A 147 -7.13 0.10 -7.66
N GLY A 148 -7.17 0.00 -8.99
CA GLY A 148 -8.36 0.22 -9.79
C GLY A 148 -8.69 -1.03 -10.59
N ILE A 149 -9.97 -1.32 -10.72
CA ILE A 149 -10.49 -2.35 -11.62
C ILE A 149 -11.53 -1.66 -12.50
N HIS A 150 -11.38 -1.78 -13.81
CA HIS A 150 -12.35 -1.24 -14.76
C HIS A 150 -12.68 -2.26 -15.84
N SER A 151 -13.91 -2.26 -16.33
CA SER A 151 -14.29 -3.13 -17.44
C SER A 151 -13.44 -2.79 -18.67
N ALA A 152 -12.73 -3.79 -19.19
CA ALA A 152 -12.00 -3.67 -20.46
C ALA A 152 -12.92 -4.05 -21.63
N ASN A 153 -13.71 -5.11 -21.43
CA ASN A 153 -14.79 -5.52 -22.32
C ASN A 153 -15.88 -6.27 -21.55
N LYS A 154 -16.84 -6.87 -22.26
CA LYS A 154 -17.98 -7.59 -21.65
C LYS A 154 -17.60 -8.80 -20.77
N THR A 155 -16.36 -9.27 -20.85
CA THR A 155 -15.90 -10.52 -20.22
C THR A 155 -14.58 -10.38 -19.48
N THR A 156 -13.87 -9.26 -19.62
CA THR A 156 -12.60 -9.00 -18.94
C THR A 156 -12.59 -7.62 -18.32
N ASP A 157 -11.92 -7.56 -17.19
CA ASP A 157 -11.59 -6.34 -16.48
C ASP A 157 -10.09 -6.07 -16.59
N ASN A 158 -9.72 -4.80 -16.66
CA ASN A 158 -8.34 -4.37 -16.52
C ASN A 158 -8.09 -4.00 -15.07
N VAL A 159 -7.07 -4.61 -14.49
CA VAL A 159 -6.53 -4.25 -13.19
C VAL A 159 -5.44 -3.22 -13.38
N MET A 160 -5.44 -2.21 -12.53
CA MET A 160 -4.38 -1.21 -12.42
C MET A 160 -3.89 -1.13 -10.98
N LEU A 161 -2.57 -1.25 -10.79
CA LEU A 161 -1.90 -0.91 -9.55
C LEU A 161 -1.07 0.36 -9.78
N LEU A 162 -1.55 1.48 -9.27
CA LEU A 162 -0.87 2.76 -9.27
C LEU A 162 0.06 2.87 -8.06
N ILE A 163 1.27 3.38 -8.28
CA ILE A 163 2.31 3.57 -7.27
C ILE A 163 2.93 4.95 -7.49
N GLU A 164 3.04 5.72 -6.41
CA GLU A 164 3.69 7.02 -6.41
C GLU A 164 5.00 6.93 -5.62
N LEU A 165 6.09 7.41 -6.22
CA LEU A 165 7.44 7.37 -5.70
C LEU A 165 7.96 8.79 -5.46
N VAL A 166 8.84 8.94 -4.47
CA VAL A 166 9.65 10.16 -4.33
C VAL A 166 10.46 10.40 -5.62
N SER A 167 11.08 9.35 -6.13
CA SER A 167 11.66 9.33 -7.48
C SER A 167 11.69 7.89 -8.01
N GLY A 168 11.40 7.74 -9.30
CA GLY A 168 11.48 6.52 -10.08
C GLY A 168 12.87 6.29 -10.67
N ASP A 169 13.76 7.29 -10.62
CA ASP A 169 15.13 7.20 -11.09
C ASP A 169 16.13 7.53 -9.97
N LEU A 170 16.96 6.54 -9.62
CA LEU A 170 18.00 6.67 -8.61
C LEU A 170 19.39 6.71 -9.26
N PRO A 171 20.37 7.38 -8.64
CA PRO A 171 21.76 7.32 -9.07
C PRO A 171 22.28 5.88 -9.11
N ALA A 172 23.33 5.63 -9.90
CA ALA A 172 23.95 4.31 -9.96
C ALA A 172 24.56 3.85 -8.61
N LEU A 173 24.98 4.78 -7.75
CA LEU A 173 25.72 4.50 -6.51
C LEU A 173 24.80 4.17 -5.33
N ARG A 174 24.86 2.95 -4.80
CA ARG A 174 24.20 2.51 -3.55
C ARG A 174 25.23 2.20 -2.47
N LYS A 175 24.98 2.65 -1.24
CA LYS A 175 25.74 2.19 -0.06
C LYS A 175 25.28 0.78 0.33
N HIS A 176 26.20 -0.17 0.32
CA HIS A 176 25.95 -1.52 0.80
C HIS A 176 26.45 -1.69 2.23
N VAL A 177 25.51 -1.87 3.16
CA VAL A 177 25.80 -2.02 4.59
C VAL A 177 26.30 -3.42 4.89
N GLY A 178 27.51 -3.48 5.43
CA GLY A 178 28.16 -4.69 5.92
C GLY A 178 27.98 -4.92 7.41
N PRO A 179 28.68 -5.92 7.97
CA PRO A 179 28.58 -6.24 9.39
C PRO A 179 29.21 -5.15 10.27
N PRO A 180 28.86 -5.10 11.57
CA PRO A 180 29.57 -4.28 12.54
C PRO A 180 31.08 -4.58 12.57
N ALA A 181 31.90 -3.55 12.75
CA ALA A 181 33.34 -3.66 12.60
C ALA A 181 34.00 -4.62 13.62
N TYR A 182 33.37 -4.81 14.79
CA TYR A 182 33.84 -5.71 15.84
C TYR A 182 33.63 -7.20 15.52
N MET A 183 32.78 -7.55 14.53
CA MET A 183 32.53 -8.94 14.14
C MET A 183 33.58 -9.43 13.13
N ARG A 184 34.79 -9.74 13.63
CA ARG A 184 35.97 -10.06 12.81
C ARG A 184 35.72 -11.06 11.66
N SER A 185 35.13 -12.22 11.94
CA SER A 185 34.90 -13.27 10.94
C SER A 185 33.96 -12.82 9.81
N HIS A 186 32.90 -12.07 10.15
CA HIS A 186 31.98 -11.50 9.17
C HIS A 186 32.63 -10.36 8.38
N ALA A 187 33.43 -9.52 9.04
CA ALA A 187 34.18 -8.44 8.42
C ALA A 187 35.19 -8.93 7.38
N GLU A 188 35.94 -10.00 7.69
CA GLU A 188 36.90 -10.61 6.77
C GLU A 188 36.19 -11.18 5.52
N ARG A 189 35.06 -11.89 5.70
CA ARG A 189 34.24 -12.40 4.59
C ARG A 189 33.60 -11.30 3.75
N PHE A 190 33.19 -10.20 4.39
CA PHE A 190 32.66 -9.04 3.68
C PHE A 190 33.75 -8.42 2.81
N LYS A 191 34.91 -8.11 3.39
CA LYS A 191 36.05 -7.54 2.67
C LYS A 191 36.47 -8.41 1.48
N SER A 192 36.54 -9.74 1.64
CA SER A 192 36.94 -10.65 0.57
C SER A 192 36.02 -10.62 -0.66
N LYS A 193 34.72 -10.30 -0.48
CA LYS A 193 33.77 -10.19 -1.60
C LYS A 193 34.03 -8.97 -2.49
N PHE A 194 34.69 -7.94 -1.97
CA PHE A 194 34.85 -6.64 -2.64
C PHE A 194 36.30 -6.31 -3.01
N VAL A 195 37.25 -7.25 -2.85
CA VAL A 195 38.67 -7.03 -3.20
C VAL A 195 38.87 -6.75 -4.70
N ASN A 196 38.06 -7.36 -5.57
CA ASN A 196 38.16 -7.23 -7.03
C ASN A 196 36.80 -6.89 -7.67
N ASN A 197 35.91 -6.25 -6.91
CA ASN A 197 34.58 -5.91 -7.42
C ASN A 197 34.63 -4.53 -8.12
N ASP A 198 33.83 -4.37 -9.18
CA ASP A 198 33.59 -3.09 -9.84
C ASP A 198 32.67 -2.26 -8.94
N ALA A 199 33.27 -1.61 -7.95
CA ALA A 199 32.62 -0.80 -6.95
C ALA A 199 33.14 0.64 -7.03
N PHE A 200 32.31 1.61 -6.66
CA PHE A 200 32.68 3.03 -6.63
C PHE A 200 33.67 3.36 -5.52
N SER A 201 33.78 2.51 -4.50
CA SER A 201 34.69 2.69 -3.37
C SER A 201 35.38 1.39 -2.96
N ASN A 202 36.51 1.55 -2.28
CA ASN A 202 37.03 0.49 -1.41
C ASN A 202 36.08 0.28 -0.21
N VAL A 203 36.24 -0.83 0.51
CA VAL A 203 35.53 -1.05 1.78
C VAL A 203 36.01 -0.03 2.82
N TYR A 204 35.07 0.68 3.45
CA TYR A 204 35.33 1.68 4.50
C TYR A 204 34.47 1.42 5.74
N ILE A 205 34.64 2.23 6.79
CA ILE A 205 33.83 2.17 8.02
C ILE A 205 33.08 3.48 8.20
N GLU A 206 31.78 3.39 8.43
CA GLU A 206 30.89 4.50 8.77
C GLU A 206 29.96 4.05 9.89
N ASN A 207 29.80 4.86 10.94
CA ASN A 207 28.94 4.54 12.09
C ASN A 207 29.20 3.15 12.74
N GLY A 208 30.46 2.70 12.74
CA GLY A 208 30.86 1.42 13.32
C GLY A 208 30.53 0.18 12.48
N GLN A 209 30.03 0.35 11.25
CA GLN A 209 29.75 -0.72 10.31
C GLN A 209 30.68 -0.64 9.09
N TYR A 210 30.99 -1.80 8.52
CA TYR A 210 31.63 -1.83 7.21
C TYR A 210 30.66 -1.38 6.13
N MET A 211 31.15 -0.62 5.16
CA MET A 211 30.38 -0.09 4.03
C MET A 211 31.17 -0.26 2.73
N VAL A 212 30.46 -0.27 1.60
CA VAL A 212 31.04 -0.17 0.26
C VAL A 212 30.03 0.47 -0.67
N ASP A 213 30.48 1.37 -1.53
CA ASP A 213 29.65 2.03 -2.52
C ASP A 213 29.64 1.19 -3.80
N ILE A 214 28.49 0.64 -4.17
CA ILE A 214 28.34 -0.32 -5.27
C ILE A 214 27.38 0.21 -6.34
N HIS A 215 27.41 -0.40 -7.52
CA HIS A 215 26.39 -0.18 -8.54
C HIS A 215 25.05 -0.81 -8.13
N ARG A 216 23.97 -0.04 -8.26
CA ARG A 216 22.60 -0.56 -8.22
C ARG A 216 22.39 -1.53 -9.36
N ARG A 217 21.66 -2.61 -9.07
CA ARG A 217 21.17 -3.53 -10.10
C ARG A 217 20.11 -2.84 -10.98
N TYR A 218 19.29 -1.98 -10.37
CA TYR A 218 18.23 -1.22 -11.02
C TYR A 218 18.33 0.25 -10.60
N THR A 219 18.49 1.15 -11.56
CA THR A 219 18.41 2.61 -11.34
C THR A 219 17.02 3.15 -11.64
N SER A 220 16.24 2.47 -12.47
CA SER A 220 14.85 2.82 -12.79
C SER A 220 13.89 1.84 -12.12
N ALA A 221 12.87 2.38 -11.45
CA ALA A 221 11.80 1.58 -10.84
C ALA A 221 10.95 0.87 -11.89
N LYS A 222 10.72 1.48 -13.07
CA LYS A 222 10.05 0.83 -14.20
C LYS A 222 10.80 -0.43 -14.63
N HIS A 223 12.12 -0.30 -14.86
CA HIS A 223 12.97 -1.44 -15.24
C HIS A 223 13.02 -2.54 -14.16
N LEU A 224 13.03 -2.15 -12.87
CA LEU A 224 12.91 -3.11 -11.77
C LEU A 224 11.60 -3.90 -11.85
N LEU A 225 10.47 -3.23 -12.01
CA LEU A 225 9.16 -3.88 -12.06
C LEU A 225 9.04 -4.79 -13.29
N GLU A 226 9.47 -4.33 -14.47
CA GLU A 226 9.49 -5.14 -15.69
C GLU A 226 10.35 -6.41 -15.55
N SER A 227 11.43 -6.34 -14.76
CA SER A 227 12.36 -7.45 -14.58
C SER A 227 11.96 -8.43 -13.48
N GLU A 228 11.43 -7.92 -12.36
CA GLU A 228 11.34 -8.66 -11.10
C GLU A 228 9.90 -8.79 -10.57
N LEU A 229 8.87 -8.29 -11.25
CA LEU A 229 7.48 -8.40 -10.78
C LEU A 229 7.07 -9.85 -10.48
N HIS A 230 7.53 -10.83 -11.27
CA HIS A 230 7.20 -12.24 -11.05
C HIS A 230 7.76 -12.83 -9.74
N SER A 231 8.79 -12.21 -9.16
CA SER A 231 9.36 -12.60 -7.86
C SER A 231 8.43 -12.23 -6.70
N CYS A 232 7.50 -11.29 -6.91
CA CYS A 232 6.54 -10.86 -5.90
C CYS A 232 5.50 -11.94 -5.55
N ALA A 233 4.91 -11.78 -4.37
CA ALA A 233 3.77 -12.56 -3.90
C ALA A 233 2.46 -12.04 -4.52
N LEU A 234 2.23 -12.36 -5.80
CA LEU A 234 1.13 -11.80 -6.59
C LEU A 234 -0.28 -12.32 -6.23
N GLY A 235 -0.39 -13.46 -5.53
CA GLY A 235 -1.65 -14.22 -5.47
C GLY A 235 -1.75 -15.25 -6.58
N LYS A 236 -2.56 -16.30 -6.39
CA LYS A 236 -2.56 -17.47 -7.28
C LYS A 236 -3.07 -17.13 -8.68
N GLN A 237 -4.22 -16.48 -8.76
CA GLN A 237 -4.86 -16.15 -10.04
C GLN A 237 -4.17 -14.96 -10.71
N MET A 238 -3.82 -13.92 -9.95
CA MET A 238 -3.13 -12.75 -10.52
C MET A 238 -1.78 -13.13 -11.16
N ARG A 239 -1.07 -14.11 -10.59
CA ARG A 239 0.16 -14.64 -11.17
C ARG A 239 -0.06 -15.27 -12.55
N GLU A 240 -1.19 -15.92 -12.78
CA GLU A 240 -1.52 -16.53 -14.08
C GLU A 240 -1.78 -15.44 -15.13
N HIS A 241 -2.52 -14.40 -14.76
CA HIS A 241 -2.81 -13.27 -15.65
C HIS A 241 -1.56 -12.43 -15.97
N ILE A 242 -0.74 -12.13 -14.98
CA ILE A 242 0.53 -11.42 -15.17
C ILE A 242 1.50 -12.22 -16.07
N ARG A 243 1.45 -13.56 -16.04
CA ARG A 243 2.24 -14.39 -16.97
C ARG A 243 1.75 -14.32 -18.41
N ALA A 244 0.45 -14.09 -18.62
CA ALA A 244 -0.09 -13.91 -19.97
C ALA A 244 0.33 -12.57 -20.57
N GLY A 245 0.49 -11.55 -19.72
CA GLY A 245 1.05 -10.26 -20.08
C GLY A 245 0.70 -9.19 -19.05
N TYR A 246 1.57 -8.20 -18.91
CA TYR A 246 1.33 -6.99 -18.15
C TYR A 246 2.12 -5.84 -18.75
N GLY A 247 1.67 -4.60 -18.52
CA GLY A 247 2.39 -3.39 -18.87
C GLY A 247 2.83 -2.63 -17.63
N VAL A 248 3.97 -1.94 -17.73
CA VAL A 248 4.44 -0.96 -16.73
C VAL A 248 4.49 0.40 -17.40
N PHE A 249 3.78 1.36 -16.83
CA PHE A 249 3.56 2.69 -17.38
C PHE A 249 4.09 3.75 -16.41
N GLU A 250 4.60 4.88 -16.91
CA GLU A 250 5.22 5.95 -16.15
C GLU A 250 4.77 7.36 -16.59
N GLY A 251 4.57 8.25 -15.62
CA GLY A 251 4.29 9.65 -15.90
C GLY A 251 3.05 9.84 -16.80
N LYS A 252 3.16 10.67 -17.85
CA LYS A 252 2.00 11.11 -18.66
C LYS A 252 1.31 9.98 -19.43
N GLU A 253 2.02 8.89 -19.74
CA GLU A 253 1.43 7.75 -20.44
C GLU A 253 0.33 7.06 -19.60
N ILE A 254 0.37 7.24 -18.28
CA ILE A 254 -0.69 6.79 -17.36
C ILE A 254 -1.99 7.54 -17.62
N ALA A 255 -1.95 8.88 -17.76
CA ALA A 255 -3.13 9.68 -18.05
C ALA A 255 -3.67 9.49 -19.48
N ASP A 256 -2.85 8.93 -20.37
CA ASP A 256 -3.25 8.56 -21.73
C ASP A 256 -3.95 7.19 -21.77
N THR A 257 -3.56 6.27 -20.88
CA THR A 257 -3.93 4.85 -20.94
C THR A 257 -5.08 4.51 -20.01
N PHE A 258 -5.20 5.20 -18.87
CA PHE A 258 -6.08 4.77 -17.78
C PHE A 258 -7.26 5.71 -17.54
N ASP A 259 -8.24 5.17 -16.82
CA ASP A 259 -9.44 5.89 -16.42
C ASP A 259 -9.10 7.14 -15.58
N LEU A 260 -9.61 8.28 -16.04
CA LEU A 260 -9.36 9.57 -15.40
C LEU A 260 -10.11 9.68 -14.06
N GLU A 261 -11.25 9.02 -13.89
CA GLU A 261 -11.98 9.05 -12.60
C GLU A 261 -11.17 8.37 -11.50
N PHE A 262 -10.58 7.21 -11.78
CA PHE A 262 -9.64 6.54 -10.88
C PHE A 262 -8.47 7.45 -10.49
N LEU A 263 -7.80 8.07 -11.46
CA LEU A 263 -6.66 8.95 -11.21
C LEU A 263 -7.07 10.17 -10.37
N ASN A 264 -8.20 10.79 -10.71
CA ASN A 264 -8.75 11.90 -9.93
C ASN A 264 -9.09 11.47 -8.48
N GLY A 265 -9.64 10.27 -8.30
CA GLY A 265 -9.89 9.70 -6.98
C GLY A 265 -8.61 9.56 -6.15
N TYR A 266 -7.52 9.10 -6.75
CA TYR A 266 -6.22 9.01 -6.08
C TYR A 266 -5.72 10.37 -5.57
N PHE A 267 -5.78 11.41 -6.40
CA PHE A 267 -5.29 12.75 -6.02
C PHE A 267 -6.22 13.48 -5.06
N THR A 268 -7.53 13.30 -5.17
CA THR A 268 -8.51 14.00 -4.32
C THR A 268 -8.70 13.33 -2.96
N ASN A 269 -8.64 12.00 -2.87
CA ASN A 269 -8.82 11.28 -1.61
C ASN A 269 -7.68 11.54 -0.60
N LYS A 270 -6.46 11.85 -1.07
CA LYS A 270 -5.34 12.22 -0.19
C LYS A 270 -5.43 13.64 0.38
N ILE A 271 -6.32 14.48 -0.15
CA ILE A 271 -6.49 15.89 0.25
C ILE A 271 -7.73 16.06 1.16
N GLY A 272 -8.50 14.99 1.34
CA GLY A 272 -9.88 15.05 1.85
C GLY A 272 -10.10 14.92 3.35
N VAL A 273 -9.08 14.93 4.21
CA VAL A 273 -9.29 15.09 5.65
C VAL A 273 -9.44 16.58 5.93
N LYS A 274 -10.68 17.03 6.13
CA LYS A 274 -11.02 18.42 6.45
C LYS A 274 -11.09 18.62 7.95
#